data_AF-A0A354UR28-F1
#
_entry.id   AF-A0A354UR28-F1
#
_cell.length_a   1.000
_cell.length_b   1.000
_cell.length_c   1.000
_cell.angle_alpha   90.00
_cell.angle_beta   90.00
_cell.angle_gamma   90.00
#
_symmetry.space_group_name_H-M   'P 1'
#
loop_
_entity.id
_entity.type
_entity.pdbx_description
1 polymer ?
#
loop_
_entity_poly.entity_id
_entity_poly.type
_entity_poly.pdbx_seq_one_letter_code
_entity_poly.pdbx_strand_id
1 'polypeptide(L)' 'MNQTNKFDYSVYQKISQIVLGFHGCDRSIAEKVLKSPSEHLLKSTNSYDWLGNGIYFWQNDPERALEWAKQTQLR' A
#
# COMPACT_ATOMS: atom_id res chain seq x y z
N MET A 1 -42.53 21.21 -18.16
CA MET A 1 -41.56 20.68 -17.17
C MET A 1 -40.29 20.33 -17.94
N ASN A 2 -39.31 21.23 -17.94
CA ASN A 2 -38.08 21.05 -18.74
C ASN A 2 -37.06 20.27 -17.91
N GLN A 3 -36.75 19.04 -18.34
CA GLN A 3 -35.61 18.29 -17.82
C GLN A 3 -34.34 18.90 -18.39
N THR A 4 -33.58 19.60 -17.55
CA THR A 4 -32.23 20.06 -17.88
C THR A 4 -31.30 18.85 -17.82
N ASN A 5 -30.80 18.42 -18.98
CA ASN A 5 -29.68 17.48 -19.06
C ASN A 5 -28.45 18.14 -18.45
N LYS A 6 -28.21 17.91 -17.16
CA LYS A 6 -27.04 18.38 -16.44
C LYS A 6 -25.88 17.45 -16.80
N PHE A 7 -24.85 17.99 -17.46
CA PHE A 7 -23.61 17.25 -17.70
C PHE A 7 -23.02 16.77 -16.37
N ASP A 8 -22.77 15.47 -16.25
CA ASP A 8 -22.15 14.88 -15.07
C ASP A 8 -20.62 14.99 -15.17
N TYR A 9 -20.06 15.90 -14.38
CA TYR A 9 -18.62 16.14 -14.30
C TYR A 9 -17.92 15.27 -13.23
N SER A 10 -18.64 14.35 -12.56
CA SER A 10 -18.09 13.51 -11.47
C SER A 10 -16.90 12.66 -11.90
N VAL A 11 -16.83 12.29 -13.18
CA VAL A 11 -15.69 11.57 -13.77
C VAL A 11 -14.39 12.37 -13.72
N TYR A 12 -14.44 13.71 -13.80
CA TYR A 12 -13.27 14.58 -13.71
C TYR A 12 -12.85 14.90 -12.27
N GLN A 13 -13.68 14.56 -11.28
CA GLN A 13 -13.32 14.65 -9.86
C GLN A 13 -12.54 13.42 -9.38
N LYS A 14 -12.52 12.35 -10.17
CA LYS A 14 -11.75 11.13 -9.88
C LYS A 14 -10.38 11.21 -10.54
N ILE A 15 -9.40 11.75 -9.81
CA ILE A 15 -8.00 11.57 -10.16
C ILE A 15 -7.64 10.12 -9.82
N SER A 16 -7.21 9.33 -10.81
CA SER A 16 -6.59 8.02 -10.56
C SER A 16 -5.22 8.26 -9.92
N GLN A 17 -5.18 8.29 -8.59
CA GLN A 17 -3.93 8.46 -7.84
C GLN A 17 -3.28 7.09 -7.66
N ILE A 18 -2.60 6.62 -8.70
CA ILE A 18 -1.68 5.49 -8.57
C ILE A 18 -0.45 6.02 -7.84
N VAL A 19 -0.18 5.46 -6.66
CA VAL A 19 1.02 5.75 -5.87
C VAL A 19 1.93 4.55 -5.91
N LEU A 20 3.18 4.75 -6.32
CA LEU A 20 4.22 3.73 -6.20
C LEU A 20 4.78 3.76 -4.77
N GLY A 21 4.71 2.63 -4.08
CA GLY A 21 5.24 2.45 -2.73
C GLY A 21 6.10 1.20 -2.62
N PHE A 22 7.05 1.22 -1.70
CA PHE A 22 8.01 0.13 -1.44
C PHE A 22 7.74 -0.50 -0.08
N HIS A 23 7.47 -1.81 -0.05
CA HIS A 23 7.24 -2.56 1.19
C HIS A 23 8.49 -3.37 1.56
N GLY A 24 9.11 -3.04 2.69
CA GLY A 24 10.21 -3.82 3.24
C GLY A 24 9.71 -5.00 4.05
N CYS A 25 10.01 -6.23 3.63
CA CYS A 25 9.67 -7.47 4.33
C CYS A 25 10.74 -8.54 4.12
N ASP A 26 10.64 -9.65 4.87
CA ASP A 26 11.49 -10.80 4.63
C ASP A 26 11.30 -11.36 3.21
N ARG A 27 12.40 -11.82 2.61
CA ARG A 27 12.40 -12.37 1.25
C ARG A 27 11.41 -13.52 1.08
N SER A 28 11.27 -14.40 2.07
CA SER A 28 10.34 -15.52 1.98
C SER A 28 8.88 -15.06 1.92
N ILE A 29 8.54 -13.95 2.59
CA ILE A 29 7.20 -13.35 2.53
C ILE A 29 6.96 -12.73 1.15
N ALA A 30 7.90 -11.96 0.63
CA ALA A 30 7.82 -11.41 -0.72
C ALA A 30 7.62 -12.51 -1.76
N GLU A 31 8.39 -13.59 -1.68
CA GLU A 31 8.25 -14.73 -2.60
C GLU A 31 6.90 -15.44 -2.48
N LYS A 32 6.36 -15.61 -1.27
CA LYS A 32 5.03 -16.21 -1.06
C LYS A 32 3.93 -15.37 -1.73
N VAL A 33 3.92 -14.07 -1.49
CA VAL A 33 2.94 -13.13 -2.06
C VAL A 33 3.05 -13.06 -3.57
N LEU A 34 4.26 -13.09 -4.14
CA LEU A 34 4.46 -13.03 -5.59
C LEU A 34 4.08 -14.32 -6.31
N LYS A 35 4.19 -15.48 -5.65
CA LYS A 35 3.92 -16.80 -6.27
C LYS A 35 2.47 -17.24 -6.22
N SER A 36 1.66 -16.67 -5.33
CA SER A 36 0.27 -17.09 -5.11
C SER A 36 -0.69 -15.90 -5.05
N PRO A 37 -1.70 -15.83 -5.94
CA PRO A 37 -2.73 -14.78 -5.90
C PRO A 37 -3.57 -14.75 -4.63
N SER A 38 -3.59 -15.83 -3.84
CA SER A 38 -4.32 -15.91 -2.58
C SER A 38 -3.51 -15.46 -1.37
N GLU A 39 -2.19 -15.29 -1.53
CA GLU A 39 -1.31 -14.86 -0.45
C GLU A 39 -1.21 -13.34 -0.41
N HIS A 40 -1.27 -12.77 0.79
CA HIS A 40 -1.24 -11.34 1.00
C HIS A 40 -0.32 -10.97 2.17
N LEU A 41 0.13 -9.72 2.17
CA LEU A 41 0.82 -9.13 3.32
C LEU A 41 -0.11 -9.10 4.53
N LEU A 42 0.42 -9.44 5.70
CA LEU A 42 -0.30 -9.31 6.95
C LEU A 42 -0.32 -7.84 7.38
N LYS A 43 -1.51 -7.35 7.73
CA LYS A 43 -1.63 -6.04 8.35
C LYS A 43 -1.04 -6.08 9.76
N SER A 44 -0.32 -5.02 10.13
CA SER A 44 0.04 -4.80 11.51
C SER A 44 -1.20 -4.45 12.33
N THR A 45 -1.26 -5.00 13.55
CA THR A 45 -2.31 -4.71 14.53
C THR A 45 -1.73 -4.34 15.89
N ASN A 46 -0.48 -3.85 15.92
CA ASN A 46 0.19 -3.49 17.16
C ASN A 46 -0.39 -2.19 17.73
N SER A 47 -0.64 -2.16 19.03
CA SER A 47 -1.18 -0.97 19.71
C SER A 47 -0.20 0.21 19.76
N TYR A 48 1.08 -0.03 19.50
CA TYR A 48 2.15 0.96 19.52
C TYR A 48 2.51 1.51 18.13
N ASP A 49 1.82 1.06 17.06
CA ASP A 49 2.06 1.62 15.73
C ASP A 49 1.44 3.02 15.63
N TRP A 50 2.30 4.03 15.54
CA TRP A 50 1.93 5.45 15.44
C TRP A 50 1.03 5.80 14.24
N LEU A 51 1.02 4.98 13.18
CA LEU A 51 0.14 5.13 12.01
C LEU A 51 -1.16 4.32 12.10
N GLY A 52 -1.37 3.58 13.21
CA GLY A 52 -2.50 2.69 13.41
C GLY A 52 -2.45 1.45 12.51
N ASN A 53 -3.41 0.53 12.66
CA ASN A 53 -3.39 -0.78 11.99
C ASN A 53 -3.32 -0.68 10.45
N GLY A 54 -2.38 -1.39 9.81
CA GLY A 54 -2.26 -1.34 8.35
C GLY A 54 -1.07 -2.11 7.76
N ILE A 55 -0.91 -1.98 6.45
CA ILE A 55 0.26 -2.45 5.69
C ILE A 55 0.99 -1.19 5.22
N TYR A 56 2.25 -1.02 5.59
CA TYR A 56 2.98 0.22 5.36
C TYR A 56 3.90 0.13 4.15
N PHE A 57 4.01 1.24 3.43
CA PHE A 57 4.87 1.40 2.27
C PHE A 57 5.64 2.71 2.40
N TRP A 58 6.91 2.70 1.99
CA TRP A 58 7.70 3.91 1.80
C TRP A 58 7.39 4.51 0.43
N GLN A 59 7.16 5.82 0.36
CA GLN A 59 6.98 6.53 -0.90
C GLN A 59 8.26 7.29 -1.24
N ASN A 60 8.71 7.19 -2.50
CA ASN A 60 9.92 7.85 -3.01
C ASN A 60 11.25 7.48 -2.30
N ASP A 61 11.24 6.47 -1.44
CA ASP A 61 12.42 6.05 -0.67
C ASP A 61 12.55 4.51 -0.63
N PRO A 62 13.04 3.89 -1.72
CA PRO A 62 13.27 2.45 -1.77
C PRO A 62 14.42 1.99 -0.87
N GLU A 63 15.39 2.87 -0.58
CA GLU A 63 16.52 2.54 0.28
C GLU A 63 16.06 2.32 1.71
N ARG A 64 15.19 3.20 2.23
CA ARG A 64 14.62 3.04 3.56
C ARG A 64 13.74 1.79 3.69
N ALA A 65 13.00 1.43 2.64
CA ALA A 65 12.27 0.16 2.60
C ALA A 65 13.20 -1.06 2.70
N LEU A 66 14.35 -1.01 2.02
CA LEU A 66 15.35 -2.07 2.08
C LEU A 66 16.05 -2.13 3.45
N GLU A 67 16.40 -0.98 4.04
CA GLU A 67 16.92 -0.91 5.41
C GLU A 67 15.97 -1.57 6.40
N TRP A 68 14.66 -1.27 6.29
CA TRP A 68 13.63 -1.87 7.13
C TRP A 68 13.61 -3.40 7.00
N ALA A 69 13.63 -3.91 5.76
CA ALA A 69 13.67 -5.34 5.49
C ALA A 69 14.89 -6.04 6.14
N LYS A 70 16.06 -5.41 6.08
CA LYS A 70 17.30 -5.93 6.70
C LYS A 70 17.24 -5.89 8.22
N GLN A 71 16.66 -4.84 8.81
CA GLN A 71 16.48 -4.76 10.27
C GLN A 71 15.51 -5.80 10.80
N THR A 72 14.44 -6.11 10.06
CA THR A 72 13.46 -7.13 10.45
C THR A 72 14.02 -8.56 10.42
N GLN A 73 15.09 -8.83 9.67
CA GLN A 73 15.77 -10.14 9.69
C GLN A 73 16.67 -10.35 10.91
N LEU A 74 16.99 -9.30 11.65
CA LEU A 74 17.83 -9.33 12.84
C LEU A 74 17.03 -9.38 14.15
N ARG A 75 15.70 -9.44 14.07
CA ARG A 75 14.77 -9.59 15.20
C ARG A 75 14.17 -10.98 15.21
#